data_AF-A0A941XPN2-F1
#
_entry.id   AF-A0A941XPN2-F1
#
_cell.length_a   1.000
_cell.length_b   1.000
_cell.length_c   1.000
_cell.angle_alpha   90.00
_cell.angle_beta   90.00
_cell.angle_gamma   90.00
#
_symmetry.space_group_name_H-M   'P 1'
#
loop_
_entity.id
_entity.type
_entity.pdbx_description
1 polymer ?
#
loop_
_entity_poly.entity_id
_entity_poly.type
_entity_poly.pdbx_seq_one_letter_code
_entity_poly.pdbx_strand_id
1 'polypeptide(L)' 'MLVGKVKWFNNEKGYGFIIKENYDDIFVHYSQIQ' A
#
# COMPACT_ATOMS: atom_id res chain seq x y z
N MET A 1 11.67 5.59 8.40
CA MET A 1 11.22 5.07 7.09
C MET A 1 10.51 3.75 7.34
N LEU A 2 9.26 3.60 6.91
CA LEU A 2 8.53 2.34 7.01
C LEU A 2 8.73 1.57 5.70
N VAL A 3 9.27 0.36 5.78
CA VAL A 3 9.48 -0.53 4.62
C VAL A 3 8.49 -1.68 4.74
N GLY A 4 7.66 -1.89 3.72
CA GLY A 4 6.67 -2.95 3.63
C GLY A 4 6.59 -3.49 2.20
N LYS A 5 6.00 -4.68 2.02
CA LYS A 5 5.83 -5.28 0.69
C LYS A 5 4.43 -4.98 0.16
N VAL A 6 4.33 -4.57 -1.09
CA VAL A 6 3.04 -4.38 -1.76
C VAL A 6 2.38 -5.76 -1.89
N LYS A 7 1.21 -5.93 -1.26
CA LYS A 7 0.41 -7.15 -1.35
C LYS A 7 -0.25 -7.22 -2.73
N TRP A 8 -0.90 -6.12 -3.10
CA TRP A 8 -1.45 -5.89 -4.42
C TRP A 8 -1.77 -4.40 -4.57
N PHE A 9 -1.76 -3.93 -5.81
CA PHE A 9 -2.04 -2.53 -6.12
C PHE A 9 -2.74 -2.44 -7.47
N ASN A 10 -3.79 -1.61 -7.52
CA ASN A 10 -4.53 -1.32 -8.74
C ASN A 10 -4.08 0.05 -9.28
N ASN A 11 -3.31 0.04 -10.37
CA ASN A 11 -2.80 1.24 -11.01
C ASN A 11 -3.90 2.11 -11.62
N GLU A 12 -4.96 1.50 -12.16
CA GLU A 12 -6.05 2.22 -12.82
C GLU A 12 -6.90 3.01 -11.83
N LYS A 13 -7.12 2.44 -10.64
CA LYS A 13 -7.88 3.08 -9.56
C LYS A 13 -7.02 3.83 -8.55
N GLY A 14 -5.70 3.65 -8.59
CA GLY A 14 -4.75 4.34 -7.71
C GLY A 14 -4.86 3.94 -6.24
N TYR A 15 -5.10 2.67 -5.93
CA TYR A 15 -5.11 2.21 -4.54
C TYR A 15 -4.66 0.76 -4.40
N GLY A 16 -4.26 0.37 -3.19
CA GLY A 16 -3.83 -0.99 -2.90
C GLY A 16 -3.63 -1.24 -1.42
N PHE A 17 -2.97 -2.35 -1.13
CA PHE A 17 -2.64 -2.75 0.23
C PHE A 17 -1.18 -3.13 0.34
N ILE A 18 -0.58 -2.76 1.47
CA ILE A 18 0.79 -3.11 1.83
C ILE A 18 0.72 -4.03 3.04
N ILE A 19 1.49 -5.12 2.98
CA ILE A 19 1.71 -6.02 4.12
C ILE A 19 3.04 -5.71 4.77
N LYS A 20 3.08 -5.86 6.09
CA LYS A 20 4.30 -5.82 6.87
C LYS A 20 4.27 -6.97 7.86
N GLU A 21 5.42 -7.62 8.05
CA GLU A 21 5.51 -8.72 9.01
C GLU A 21 5.16 -8.20 10.42
N ASN A 22 4.23 -8.92 11.07
CA ASN A 22 3.64 -8.60 12.37
C ASN A 22 2.74 -7.34 12.44
N TYR A 23 2.25 -6.84 11.30
CA TYR A 23 1.26 -5.75 11.28
C TYR A 23 0.05 -6.11 10.42
N ASP A 24 -1.09 -5.53 10.76
CA ASP A 24 -2.31 -5.62 9.95
C ASP A 24 -2.10 -5.02 8.56
N ASP A 25 -2.93 -5.47 7.61
CA ASP A 25 -2.93 -4.98 6.23
C ASP A 25 -3.14 -3.44 6.20
N ILE A 26 -2.17 -2.72 5.64
CA ILE A 26 -2.20 -1.26 5.54
C ILE A 26 -2.82 -0.89 4.20
N PHE A 27 -3.98 -0.22 4.22
CA PHE A 27 -4.58 0.36 3.02
C PHE A 27 -3.81 1.60 2.56
N VAL A 28 -3.53 1.68 1.25
CA VAL A 28 -2.87 2.84 0.63
C VAL A 28 -3.68 3.36 -0.55
N HIS A 29 -3.87 4.67 -0.60
CA HIS A 29 -4.51 5.37 -1.72
C HIS A 29 -3.53 6.40 -2.30
N TYR A 30 -3.27 6.30 -3.59
CA TYR A 30 -2.28 7.06 -4.35
C TYR A 30 -2.68 8.54 -4.57
N SER A 31 -3.81 9.03 -4.04
CA SER A 31 -4.27 10.42 -4.29
C SER A 31 -3.27 11.54 -3.96
N GLN A 32 -2.13 11.23 -3.35
CA GLN A 32 -1.08 12.19 -3.01
C GLN A 32 0.34 11.69 -3.26
N ILE A 33 0.62 10.88 -4.28
CA ILE A 33 2.01 10.73 -4.72
C ILE A 33 2.41 12.04 -5.43
N GLN A 34 3.09 12.90 -4.67
CA GLN A 34 3.71 14.14 -5.10
C GLN A 34 5.22 13.92 -5.26
#